data_AF-A0A166AJA8-F1
#
_entry.id   AF-A0A166AJA8-F1
#
_cell.length_a   1.000
_cell.length_b   1.000
_cell.length_c   1.000
_cell.angle_alpha   90.00
_cell.angle_beta   90.00
_cell.angle_gamma   90.00
#
_symmetry.space_group_name_H-M   'P 1'
#
loop_
_entity.id
_entity.type
_entity.pdbx_description
1 polymer ?
#
loop_
_entity_poly.entity_id
_entity_poly.type
_entity_poly.pdbx_seq_one_letter_code
_entity_poly.pdbx_strand_id
1 'polypeptide(L)'
;LHYTLTLPASHLASIALRESMSAARESQSGWFWDLQKACRDATLDLPPSPTPDDVAAVEPRLKTALYNYLKKSVSDSPKLELLHMRPFYTGKTRNTAAVMEFREYLRVKCREHRQALTSLLLSDPCLAIE
;
A
#
# COMPACT_ATOMS: atom_id res chain seq x y z
N LEU A 1 -16.73 2.57 1.89
CA LEU A 1 -17.39 1.70 2.88
C LEU A 1 -17.86 2.50 4.10
N HIS A 2 -16.98 3.21 4.82
CA HIS A 2 -17.38 4.01 5.99
C HIS A 2 -18.51 5.00 5.66
N TYR A 3 -18.33 5.82 4.62
CA TYR A 3 -19.35 6.77 4.15
C TYR A 3 -20.70 6.08 3.85
N THR A 4 -20.69 5.01 3.05
CA THR A 4 -21.90 4.31 2.63
C THR A 4 -22.65 3.62 3.79
N LEU A 5 -21.94 3.24 4.86
CA LEU A 5 -22.54 2.68 6.08
C LEU A 5 -23.19 3.75 6.97
N THR A 6 -22.72 4.99 6.91
CA THR A 6 -23.28 6.11 7.68
C THR A 6 -24.53 6.74 7.04
N LEU A 7 -24.84 6.39 5.79
CA LEU A 7 -25.98 6.96 5.07
C LEU A 7 -27.32 6.37 5.54
N PRO A 8 -28.42 7.13 5.45
CA PRO A 8 -29.76 6.62 5.73
C PRO A 8 -30.09 5.39 4.88
N ALA A 9 -30.89 4.47 5.43
CA ALA A 9 -31.28 3.24 4.74
C ALA A 9 -32.10 3.48 3.45
N SER A 10 -32.68 4.67 3.29
CA SER A 10 -33.39 5.10 2.08
C SER A 10 -32.47 5.58 0.95
N HIS A 11 -31.18 5.81 1.25
CA HIS A 11 -30.22 6.30 0.27
C HIS A 11 -29.81 5.17 -0.67
N LEU A 12 -29.82 5.41 -1.99
CA LEU A 12 -29.49 4.41 -3.02
C LEU A 12 -28.16 3.70 -2.77
N ALA A 13 -27.12 4.43 -2.38
CA ALA A 13 -25.81 3.83 -2.07
C ALA A 13 -25.84 2.89 -0.84
N SER A 14 -26.69 3.14 0.16
CA SER A 14 -26.86 2.27 1.33
C SER A 14 -27.63 0.99 0.96
N ILE A 15 -28.65 1.13 0.10
CA ILE A 15 -29.41 0.01 -0.45
C ILE A 15 -28.51 -0.89 -1.31
N ALA A 16 -27.79 -0.32 -2.27
CA ALA A 16 -26.87 -1.06 -3.14
C ALA A 16 -25.77 -1.77 -2.33
N LEU A 17 -25.26 -1.13 -1.27
CA LEU A 17 -24.31 -1.77 -0.37
C LEU A 17 -24.92 -2.98 0.34
N ARG A 18 -26.12 -2.85 0.91
CA ARG A 18 -26.81 -3.97 1.57
C ARG A 18 -27.07 -5.13 0.61
N GLU A 19 -27.48 -4.84 -0.62
CA GLU A 19 -27.65 -5.87 -1.67
C GLU A 19 -26.34 -6.57 -2.01
N SER A 20 -25.24 -5.81 -2.12
CA SER A 20 -23.91 -6.40 -2.35
C SER A 20 -23.43 -7.27 -1.18
N MET A 21 -23.80 -6.91 0.06
CA MET A 21 -23.51 -7.71 1.26
C MET A 21 -24.36 -8.98 1.32
N SER A 22 -25.64 -8.92 0.96
CA SER A 22 -26.49 -10.12 0.89
C SER A 22 -26.00 -11.07 -0.20
N ALA A 23 -25.66 -10.56 -1.38
CA ALA A 23 -25.11 -11.37 -2.47
C ALA A 23 -23.81 -12.08 -2.05
N ALA A 24 -22.92 -11.39 -1.34
CA ALA A 24 -21.71 -11.99 -0.80
C ALA A 24 -21.97 -13.10 0.24
N ARG A 25 -23.03 -12.99 1.06
CA ARG A 25 -23.43 -14.09 1.97
C ARG A 25 -23.90 -15.32 1.23
N GLU A 26 -24.53 -15.12 0.07
CA GLU A 26 -24.93 -16.20 -0.85
C GLU A 26 -23.77 -16.70 -1.71
N SER A 27 -22.53 -16.30 -1.41
CA SER A 27 -21.32 -16.66 -2.15
C SER A 27 -21.36 -16.24 -3.63
N GLN A 28 -22.15 -15.23 -3.97
CA GLN A 28 -22.17 -14.64 -5.29
C GLN A 28 -21.00 -13.64 -5.43
N SER A 29 -20.38 -13.63 -6.61
CA SER A 29 -19.32 -12.69 -6.92
C SER A 29 -19.87 -11.27 -6.99
N GLY A 30 -19.10 -10.32 -6.46
CA GLY A 30 -19.47 -8.92 -6.43
C GLY A 30 -18.44 -8.09 -5.69
N TRP A 31 -18.58 -6.76 -5.76
CA TRP A 31 -17.61 -5.83 -5.19
C TRP A 31 -17.29 -6.11 -3.71
N PHE A 32 -18.31 -6.43 -2.89
CA PHE A 32 -18.11 -6.71 -1.47
C PHE A 32 -17.41 -8.06 -1.23
N TRP A 33 -17.69 -9.08 -2.05
CA TRP A 33 -17.00 -10.37 -1.99
C TRP A 33 -15.52 -10.23 -2.35
N ASP A 34 -15.23 -9.48 -3.42
CA ASP A 34 -13.85 -9.20 -3.84
C ASP A 34 -13.10 -8.39 -2.79
N LEU A 35 -13.78 -7.45 -2.13
CA LEU A 35 -13.22 -6.70 -1.01
C LEU A 35 -12.87 -7.63 0.17
N GLN A 36 -13.78 -8.54 0.56
CA GLN A 36 -13.52 -9.51 1.63
C GLN A 36 -12.37 -10.46 1.28
N LYS A 37 -12.26 -10.86 0.01
CA LYS A 37 -11.14 -11.66 -0.47
C LYS A 37 -9.82 -10.89 -0.38
N ALA A 38 -9.78 -9.66 -0.87
CA ALA A 38 -8.60 -8.81 -0.82
C ALA A 38 -8.16 -8.52 0.63
N CYS A 39 -9.10 -8.31 1.54
CA CYS A 39 -8.81 -8.18 2.97
C CYS A 39 -8.13 -9.46 3.52
N ARG A 40 -8.68 -10.63 3.21
CA ARG A 40 -8.10 -11.92 3.64
C ARG A 40 -6.70 -12.14 3.09
N ASP A 41 -6.46 -11.82 1.82
CA ASP A 41 -5.13 -11.89 1.19
C ASP A 41 -4.12 -10.97 1.90
N ALA A 42 -4.59 -9.84 2.43
CA ALA A 42 -3.81 -8.91 3.25
C ALA A 42 -3.75 -9.27 4.74
N THR A 43 -4.21 -10.47 5.16
CA THR A 43 -4.33 -10.92 6.57
C THR A 43 -5.20 -10.01 7.45
N LEU A 44 -6.23 -9.41 6.85
CA LEU A 44 -7.23 -8.58 7.50
C LEU A 44 -8.60 -9.26 7.41
N ASP A 45 -9.35 -9.22 8.51
CA ASP A 45 -10.71 -9.75 8.52
C ASP A 45 -11.73 -8.61 8.46
N LEU A 46 -12.58 -8.66 7.45
CA LEU A 46 -13.76 -7.79 7.33
C LEU A 46 -15.01 -8.67 7.48
N PRO A 47 -15.84 -8.44 8.53
CA PRO A 47 -17.00 -9.27 8.78
C PRO A 47 -18.03 -9.16 7.63
N PRO A 48 -18.92 -10.16 7.47
CA PRO A 48 -19.98 -10.17 6.44
C PRO A 48 -21.09 -9.14 6.68
N SER A 49 -21.04 -8.42 7.80
CA SER A 49 -21.95 -7.34 8.17
C SER A 49 -21.17 -6.25 8.90
N PRO A 50 -20.27 -5.51 8.22
CA PRO A 50 -19.39 -4.57 8.87
C PRO A 50 -20.18 -3.36 9.37
N THR A 51 -19.95 -3.01 10.63
CA THR A 51 -20.37 -1.73 11.21
C THR A 51 -19.36 -0.64 10.88
N PRO A 52 -19.71 0.66 10.98
CA PRO A 52 -18.75 1.75 10.82
C PRO A 52 -17.51 1.59 11.70
N ASP A 53 -17.68 1.09 12.92
CA ASP A 53 -16.61 0.85 13.89
C ASP A 53 -15.67 -0.27 13.43
N ASP A 54 -16.20 -1.35 12.86
CA ASP A 54 -15.39 -2.43 12.28
C ASP A 54 -14.50 -1.89 11.15
N VAL A 55 -15.05 -1.03 10.30
CA VAL A 55 -14.29 -0.41 9.20
C VAL A 55 -13.20 0.51 9.74
N ALA A 56 -13.53 1.32 10.76
CA ALA A 56 -12.57 2.21 11.42
C ALA A 56 -11.44 1.43 12.11
N ALA A 57 -11.71 0.24 12.65
CA ALA A 57 -10.70 -0.63 13.26
C ALA A 57 -9.79 -1.31 12.23
N VAL A 58 -10.32 -1.63 11.04
CA VAL A 58 -9.56 -2.27 9.95
C VAL A 58 -8.64 -1.26 9.25
N GLU A 59 -9.03 0.00 9.13
CA GLU A 59 -8.24 1.03 8.44
C GLU A 59 -6.78 1.19 8.96
N PRO A 60 -6.50 1.32 10.26
CA PRO A 60 -5.12 1.41 10.75
C PRO A 60 -4.36 0.11 10.55
N ARG A 61 -5.02 -1.05 10.66
CA ARG A 61 -4.39 -2.36 10.41
C ARG A 61 -4.01 -2.52 8.94
N LEU A 62 -4.84 -2.03 8.03
CA LEU A 62 -4.53 -1.96 6.60
C LEU A 62 -3.32 -1.09 6.31
N LYS A 63 -3.23 0.10 6.94
CA LYS A 63 -2.04 0.96 6.82
C LYS A 63 -0.79 0.22 7.27
N THR A 64 -0.83 -0.44 8.43
CA THR A 64 0.31 -1.23 8.94
C THR A 64 0.67 -2.38 8.02
N ALA A 65 -0.31 -3.13 7.52
CA ALA A 65 -0.10 -4.23 6.56
C ALA A 65 0.56 -3.72 5.27
N LEU A 66 0.10 -2.57 4.75
CA LEU A 66 0.67 -1.91 3.59
C LEU A 66 2.12 -1.49 3.84
N TYR A 67 2.42 -0.86 4.98
CA TYR A 67 3.79 -0.50 5.33
C TYR A 67 4.70 -1.72 5.44
N ASN A 68 4.22 -2.81 6.03
CA ASN A 68 4.97 -4.05 6.14
C ASN A 68 5.21 -4.69 4.76
N TYR A 69 4.19 -4.69 3.90
CA TYR A 69 4.31 -5.15 2.52
C TYR A 69 5.34 -4.33 1.75
N LEU A 70 5.26 -3.00 1.80
CA LEU A 70 6.22 -2.12 1.15
C LEU A 70 7.63 -2.35 1.69
N LYS A 71 7.79 -2.42 3.01
CA LYS A 71 9.09 -2.69 3.64
C LYS A 71 9.67 -4.02 3.19
N LYS A 72 8.86 -5.08 3.16
CA LYS A 72 9.28 -6.41 2.70
C LYS A 72 9.65 -6.38 1.21
N SER A 73 8.81 -5.80 0.36
CA SER A 73 9.08 -5.67 -1.07
C SER A 73 10.35 -4.88 -1.35
N VAL A 74 10.63 -3.84 -0.56
CA VAL A 74 11.89 -3.10 -0.63
C VAL A 74 13.05 -3.98 -0.19
N SER A 75 12.99 -4.60 1.00
CA SER A 75 14.07 -5.41 1.55
C SER A 75 14.41 -6.65 0.73
N ASP A 76 13.41 -7.34 0.16
CA ASP A 76 13.58 -8.59 -0.57
C ASP A 76 14.04 -8.37 -2.02
N SER A 77 13.87 -7.14 -2.55
CA SER A 77 14.23 -6.84 -3.94
C SER A 77 15.71 -6.46 -4.08
N PRO A 78 16.52 -7.24 -4.82
CA PRO A 78 17.90 -6.86 -5.13
C PRO A 78 17.99 -5.68 -6.10
N LYS A 79 16.87 -5.21 -6.65
CA LYS A 79 16.81 -4.02 -7.51
C LYS A 79 16.57 -2.73 -6.73
N LEU A 80 16.16 -2.83 -5.46
CA LEU A 80 15.84 -1.69 -4.60
C LEU A 80 16.94 -1.39 -3.57
N GLU A 81 18.16 -1.85 -3.82
CA GLU A 81 19.27 -1.67 -2.87
C GLU A 81 19.62 -0.20 -2.58
N LEU A 82 19.21 0.75 -3.43
CA LEU A 82 19.39 2.20 -3.17
C LEU A 82 18.40 2.74 -2.12
N LEU A 83 17.32 2.00 -1.83
CA LEU A 83 16.39 2.31 -0.75
C LEU A 83 16.79 1.66 0.57
N HIS A 84 17.78 0.77 0.56
CA HIS A 84 18.25 0.10 1.76
C HIS A 84 19.14 1.05 2.57
N MET A 85 18.98 1.02 3.89
CA MET A 85 19.93 1.65 4.79
C MET A 85 21.25 0.87 4.72
N ARG A 86 22.24 1.41 4.01
CA ARG A 86 23.55 0.76 3.88
C ARG A 86 24.44 1.14 5.07
N PRO A 87 25.10 0.16 5.70
CA PRO A 87 26.20 0.47 6.61
C PRO A 87 27.35 1.06 5.77
N PHE A 88 27.76 2.28 6.11
CA PHE A 88 28.96 2.91 5.56
C PHE A 88 29.99 3.06 6.68
N TYR A 89 31.26 2.93 6.33
CA TYR A 89 32.37 3.03 7.28
C TYR A 89 33.08 4.36 7.10
N THR A 90 32.92 5.26 8.07
CA THR A 90 33.77 6.44 8.19
C THR A 90 34.93 6.09 9.12
N GLY A 91 36.08 5.70 8.55
CA GLY A 91 37.23 5.24 9.33
C GLY A 91 36.97 3.89 10.01
N LYS A 92 37.07 3.83 11.35
CA LYS A 92 36.85 2.60 12.15
C LYS A 92 35.42 2.44 12.68
N THR A 93 34.54 3.41 12.47
CA THR A 93 33.16 3.39 12.96
C THR A 93 32.19 2.98 11.87
N ARG A 94 31.29 2.04 12.20
CA ARG A 94 30.19 1.61 11.34
C ARG A 94 29.00 2.54 11.56
N ASN A 95 28.68 3.33 10.54
CA ASN A 95 27.52 4.22 10.53
C ASN A 95 26.49 3.73 9.51
N THR A 96 25.23 4.14 9.64
CA THR A 96 24.22 3.98 8.60
C THR A 96 24.22 5.22 7.73
N ALA A 97 24.56 5.08 6.45
CA ALA A 97 24.48 6.18 5.49
C ALA A 97 23.01 6.60 5.32
N ALA A 98 22.76 7.91 5.22
CA ALA A 98 21.41 8.42 5.03
C ALA A 98 20.88 7.95 3.67
N VAL A 99 19.61 7.55 3.59
CA VAL A 99 18.98 7.04 2.37
C VAL A 99 19.11 8.02 1.17
N MET A 100 19.28 9.31 1.45
CA MET A 100 19.47 10.35 0.43
C MET A 100 20.88 10.43 -0.16
N GLU A 101 21.89 9.88 0.51
CA GLU A 101 23.30 9.97 0.10
C GLU A 101 23.57 9.21 -1.21
N PHE A 102 22.81 8.15 -1.47
CA PHE A 102 22.88 7.36 -2.71
C PHE A 102 21.80 7.71 -3.75
N ARG A 103 21.09 8.83 -3.56
CA ARG A 103 20.02 9.30 -4.47
C ARG A 103 20.38 10.59 -5.20
N GLU A 104 21.64 10.76 -5.59
CA GLU A 104 22.07 11.96 -6.32
C GLU A 104 21.32 12.18 -7.64
N TYR A 105 20.75 11.14 -8.24
CA TYR A 105 19.88 11.25 -9.41
C TYR A 105 18.65 12.13 -9.17
N LEU A 106 18.18 12.30 -7.93
CA LEU A 106 17.10 13.23 -7.58
C LEU A 106 17.49 14.71 -7.77
N ARG A 107 18.79 15.02 -7.82
CA ARG A 107 19.27 16.38 -8.14
C ARG A 107 19.05 16.76 -9.60
N VAL A 108 18.77 15.79 -10.47
CA VAL A 108 18.42 16.03 -11.88
C VAL A 108 17.05 16.70 -11.95
N LYS A 109 17.02 17.97 -12.35
CA LYS A 109 15.78 18.78 -12.41
C LYS A 109 14.77 18.27 -13.46
N CYS A 110 15.27 17.75 -14.58
CA CYS A 110 14.45 17.22 -15.65
C CYS A 110 13.85 15.86 -15.26
N ARG A 111 12.52 15.74 -15.30
CA ARG A 111 11.80 14.54 -14.87
C ARG A 111 12.09 13.36 -15.80
N GLU A 112 12.09 13.58 -17.10
CA GLU A 112 12.33 12.54 -18.11
C GLU A 112 13.75 11.97 -17.97
N HIS A 113 14.74 12.82 -17.71
CA HIS A 113 16.12 12.38 -17.48
C HIS A 113 16.27 11.63 -16.15
N ARG A 114 15.57 12.08 -15.10
CA ARG A 114 15.53 11.37 -13.83
C ARG A 114 14.93 9.98 -14.00
N GLN A 115 13.81 9.86 -14.71
CA GLN A 115 13.17 8.57 -15.04
C GLN A 115 14.09 7.66 -15.85
N ALA A 116 14.79 8.18 -16.85
CA ALA A 116 15.74 7.41 -17.64
C ALA A 116 16.92 6.92 -16.78
N LEU A 117 17.49 7.78 -15.93
CA LEU A 117 18.57 7.43 -15.00
C LEU A 117 18.14 6.38 -13.98
N THR A 118 16.99 6.56 -13.34
CA THR A 118 16.45 5.59 -12.39
C THR A 118 16.13 4.26 -13.09
N SER A 119 15.56 4.29 -14.30
CA SER A 119 15.32 3.08 -15.09
C SER A 119 16.62 2.39 -15.50
N LEU A 120 17.68 3.13 -15.80
CA LEU A 120 19.00 2.56 -16.14
C LEU A 120 19.67 1.94 -14.91
N LEU A 121 19.63 2.62 -13.76
CA LEU A 121 20.31 2.23 -12.53
C LEU A 121 19.56 1.13 -11.76
N LEU A 122 18.22 1.18 -11.75
CA LEU A 122 17.36 0.36 -10.90
C LEU A 122 16.48 -0.60 -11.69
N SER A 123 16.45 -0.48 -13.03
CA SER A 123 15.54 -1.26 -13.89
C SER A 123 14.05 -1.14 -13.50
N ASP A 124 13.70 -0.12 -12.69
CA ASP A 124 12.36 0.10 -12.16
C ASP A 124 12.05 1.61 -12.13
N PRO A 125 11.04 2.08 -12.89
CA PRO A 125 10.66 3.48 -12.93
C PRO A 125 9.91 3.95 -11.67
N CYS A 126 9.48 3.05 -10.77
CA CYS A 126 8.66 3.41 -9.61
C CYS A 126 9.39 4.34 -8.62
N LEU A 127 10.72 4.34 -8.61
CA LEU A 127 11.53 5.24 -7.76
C LEU A 127 11.88 6.58 -8.40
N ALA A 128 11.46 6.79 -9.64
CA ALA A 128 11.72 8.05 -10.34
C ALA A 128 10.63 9.11 -10.09
N ILE A 129 9.55 8.72 -9.41
CA ILE A 129 8.40 9.56 -9.09
C ILE A 129 8.59 10.10 -7.67
N GLU A 130 9.56 10.99 -7.48
CA GLU A 130 9.64 11.92 -6.36
C GLU A 130 9.58 13.35 -6.88
#